data_AF-A0A7S0GVI7-F1
#
_entry.id   AF-A0A7S0GVI7-F1
#
_cell.length_a   1.000
_cell.length_b   1.000
_cell.length_c   1.000
_cell.angle_alpha   90.00
_cell.angle_beta   90.00
_cell.angle_gamma   90.00
#
_symmetry.space_group_name_H-M   'P 1'
#
loop_
_entity.id
_entity.type
_entity.pdbx_description
1 polymer ?
#
loop_
_entity_poly.entity_id
_entity_poly.type
_entity_poly.pdbx_seq_one_letter_code
_entity_poly.pdbx_strand_id
1 'polypeptide(L)'
;MASAVGVLWVTFLAIFCPFCVAEYGKRNLTLFHVNPIRYTGISNMNLADVQGDAFFTMRSIGLPKLCRNKSEDWHVCDNPEAAGNDRVITKAIVEVENKFDPYSTCNICVNGSAPSSNPPAPCTIGEYVCTCYVKGTDLRKICNETLVGREDVNSSHGHIIPGFPSFFTWQANLAYRLGGFWYSTTSAGKDRSWRLAEESRRVNASCLGDLIMKKIRNRLPECFMGCPQPMNTTSDCSIECSFEALIGSKGGEIVPAPASDGLSGTEMVGMWLEAFQECPSIPFDDDP
;
A
#
# COMPACT_ATOMS: atom_id res chain seq x y z
N MET A 1 36.54 17.92 -68.27
CA MET A 1 36.07 18.76 -67.15
C MET A 1 34.58 18.97 -67.33
N ALA A 2 33.79 18.46 -66.38
CA ALA A 2 32.42 18.86 -65.99
C ALA A 2 31.72 17.61 -65.41
N SER A 3 31.57 17.65 -64.10
CA SER A 3 31.05 16.61 -63.22
C SER A 3 29.55 16.35 -63.43
N ALA A 4 29.13 15.10 -63.24
CA ALA A 4 27.74 14.78 -62.92
C ALA A 4 27.74 13.93 -61.63
N VAL A 5 27.43 14.57 -60.51
CA VAL A 5 27.21 13.94 -59.21
C VAL A 5 25.75 13.50 -59.19
N GLY A 6 25.51 12.19 -59.24
CA GLY A 6 24.18 11.61 -59.05
C GLY A 6 23.79 11.67 -57.58
N VAL A 7 22.80 12.50 -57.25
CA VAL A 7 22.18 12.53 -55.92
C VAL A 7 21.14 11.41 -55.86
N LEU A 8 21.44 10.36 -55.09
CA LEU A 8 20.51 9.28 -54.79
C LEU A 8 19.53 9.79 -53.72
N TRP A 9 18.28 10.06 -54.11
CA TRP A 9 17.21 10.35 -53.17
C TRP A 9 16.72 9.05 -52.55
N VAL A 10 17.12 8.79 -51.30
CA VAL A 10 16.53 7.74 -50.47
C VAL A 10 15.26 8.30 -49.85
N THR A 11 14.11 8.08 -50.49
CA THR A 11 12.80 8.31 -49.87
C THR A 11 12.58 7.27 -48.79
N PHE A 12 12.74 7.67 -47.52
CA PHE A 12 12.19 6.95 -46.38
C PHE A 12 10.65 7.04 -46.45
N LEU A 13 10.03 5.99 -47.00
CA LEU A 13 8.61 5.76 -46.81
C LEU A 13 8.38 5.40 -45.34
N ALA A 14 7.97 6.39 -44.55
CA ALA A 14 7.36 6.14 -43.25
C ALA A 14 6.09 5.32 -43.52
N ILE A 15 6.15 4.02 -43.23
CA ILE A 15 4.97 3.15 -43.19
C ILE A 15 4.12 3.65 -42.01
N PHE A 16 3.23 4.60 -42.28
CA PHE A 16 2.11 4.91 -41.41
C PHE A 16 1.24 3.66 -41.38
N CYS A 17 1.41 2.83 -40.36
CA CYS A 17 0.49 1.75 -40.02
C CYS A 17 -0.80 2.39 -39.50
N PRO A 18 -1.88 2.49 -40.31
CA PRO A 18 -3.10 3.19 -39.91
C PRO A 18 -3.88 2.42 -38.82
N PHE A 19 -3.43 1.18 -38.53
CA PHE A 19 -3.99 0.27 -37.55
C PHE A 19 -3.04 -0.01 -36.38
N CYS A 20 -1.91 0.68 -36.29
CA CYS A 20 -1.08 0.68 -35.08
C CYS A 20 -1.64 1.72 -34.10
N VAL A 21 -2.96 1.69 -33.89
CA VAL A 21 -3.51 2.15 -32.62
C VAL A 21 -3.04 1.09 -31.65
N ALA A 22 -1.98 1.38 -30.88
CA ALA A 22 -1.73 0.61 -29.67
C ALA A 22 -3.06 0.64 -28.92
N GLU A 23 -3.76 -0.48 -28.89
CA GLU A 23 -4.89 -0.66 -27.98
C GLU A 23 -4.33 -0.19 -26.64
N TYR A 24 -4.85 0.91 -26.11
CA TYR A 24 -4.44 1.43 -24.81
C TYR A 24 -4.95 0.40 -23.80
N GLY A 25 -4.16 -0.66 -23.67
CA GLY A 25 -4.68 -1.98 -23.41
C GLY A 25 -5.14 -2.10 -21.98
N LYS A 26 -6.23 -2.82 -21.79
CA LYS A 26 -6.58 -3.32 -20.47
C LYS A 26 -5.52 -4.30 -20.01
N ARG A 27 -5.20 -4.30 -18.72
CA ARG A 27 -4.24 -5.24 -18.11
C ARG A 27 -4.74 -5.71 -16.76
N ASN A 28 -4.37 -6.93 -16.40
CA ASN A 28 -4.65 -7.47 -15.07
C ASN A 28 -3.54 -7.09 -14.10
N LEU A 29 -3.94 -6.53 -12.96
CA LEU A 29 -3.09 -6.30 -11.79
C LEU A 29 -3.46 -7.29 -10.70
N THR A 30 -2.46 -7.86 -10.04
CA THR A 30 -2.67 -8.55 -8.76
C THR A 30 -2.53 -7.51 -7.67
N LEU A 31 -3.63 -7.24 -6.97
CA LEU A 31 -3.72 -6.25 -5.92
C LEU A 31 -4.16 -6.92 -4.61
N PHE A 32 -3.85 -6.25 -3.51
CA PHE A 32 -4.18 -6.67 -2.17
C PHE A 32 -4.87 -5.54 -1.44
N HIS A 33 -5.74 -5.87 -0.49
CA HIS A 33 -6.32 -4.88 0.39
C HIS A 33 -6.59 -5.46 1.78
N VAL A 34 -6.46 -4.60 2.78
CA VAL A 34 -6.75 -4.91 4.18
C VAL A 34 -8.10 -4.30 4.54
N ASN A 35 -9.01 -5.13 5.02
CA ASN A 35 -10.35 -4.67 5.42
C ASN A 35 -10.92 -5.49 6.57
N PRO A 36 -11.92 -4.98 7.31
CA PRO A 36 -12.69 -5.80 8.23
C PRO A 36 -13.38 -6.97 7.52
N ILE A 37 -13.46 -8.13 8.17
CA ILE A 37 -13.91 -9.40 7.59
C ILE A 37 -15.30 -9.33 6.95
N ARG A 38 -16.18 -8.46 7.45
CA ARG A 38 -17.55 -8.27 6.93
C ARG A 38 -17.64 -7.60 5.56
N TYR A 39 -16.57 -7.00 5.04
CA TYR A 39 -16.59 -6.34 3.74
C TYR A 39 -16.03 -7.23 2.64
N THR A 40 -16.64 -7.18 1.46
CA THR A 40 -16.23 -7.91 0.25
C THR A 40 -16.14 -6.97 -0.96
N GLY A 41 -15.53 -7.45 -2.04
CA GLY A 41 -15.30 -6.64 -3.23
C GLY A 41 -14.26 -5.54 -3.00
N ILE A 42 -14.11 -4.69 -4.02
CA ILE A 42 -13.02 -3.69 -4.06
C ILE A 42 -13.51 -2.29 -4.45
N SER A 43 -14.82 -2.06 -4.52
CA SER A 43 -15.36 -0.75 -4.89
C SER A 43 -15.18 0.22 -3.74
N ASN A 44 -14.68 1.41 -4.03
CA ASN A 44 -14.30 2.45 -3.09
C ASN A 44 -13.29 1.99 -2.01
N MET A 45 -12.38 1.06 -2.33
CA MET A 45 -11.37 0.59 -1.37
C MET A 45 -9.96 1.04 -1.75
N ASN A 46 -9.09 1.14 -0.75
CA ASN A 46 -7.65 1.22 -0.99
C ASN A 46 -7.16 -0.17 -1.34
N LEU A 47 -6.37 -0.27 -2.40
CA LEU A 47 -5.63 -1.47 -2.75
C LEU A 47 -4.14 -1.14 -2.88
N ALA A 48 -3.32 -2.16 -2.96
CA ALA A 48 -1.91 -2.03 -3.19
C ALA A 48 -1.38 -3.19 -4.03
N ASP A 49 -0.25 -2.98 -4.71
CA ASP A 49 0.56 -4.13 -5.11
C ASP A 49 1.19 -4.80 -3.87
N VAL A 50 1.87 -5.93 -4.07
CA VAL A 50 2.41 -6.70 -2.94
C VAL A 50 3.40 -5.89 -2.11
N GLN A 51 4.22 -5.04 -2.72
CA GLN A 51 5.15 -4.17 -2.01
C GLN A 51 4.40 -3.15 -1.15
N GLY A 52 3.37 -2.50 -1.72
CA GLY A 52 2.61 -1.48 -1.02
C GLY A 52 1.80 -2.02 0.16
N ASP A 53 1.25 -3.24 0.07
CA ASP A 53 0.51 -3.86 1.17
C ASP A 53 1.44 -4.49 2.22
N ALA A 54 2.58 -5.03 1.80
CA ALA A 54 3.65 -5.42 2.71
C ALA A 54 4.15 -4.21 3.51
N PHE A 55 4.31 -3.04 2.88
CA PHE A 55 4.63 -1.79 3.56
C PHE A 55 3.56 -1.42 4.59
N PHE A 56 2.28 -1.45 4.22
CA PHE A 56 1.17 -1.14 5.13
C PHE A 56 1.17 -2.07 6.34
N THR A 57 1.42 -3.37 6.12
CA THR A 57 1.50 -4.37 7.18
C THR A 57 2.69 -4.13 8.11
N MET A 58 3.90 -3.97 7.55
CA MET A 58 5.11 -3.86 8.35
C MET A 58 5.20 -2.54 9.11
N ARG A 59 4.72 -1.43 8.53
CA ARG A 59 4.63 -0.17 9.28
C ARG A 59 3.68 -0.31 10.48
N SER A 60 2.66 -1.17 10.36
CA SER A 60 1.63 -1.35 11.39
C SER A 60 2.17 -2.00 12.68
N ILE A 61 3.34 -2.65 12.62
CA ILE A 61 4.08 -3.13 13.81
C ILE A 61 4.37 -1.99 14.79
N GLY A 62 4.59 -0.77 14.29
CA GLY A 62 4.85 0.41 15.12
C GLY A 62 3.60 1.07 15.71
N LEU A 63 2.39 0.69 15.28
CA LEU A 63 1.16 1.36 15.71
C LEU A 63 0.89 1.28 17.21
N PRO A 64 1.15 0.18 17.94
CA PRO A 64 0.99 0.18 19.39
C PRO A 64 1.84 1.25 20.08
N LYS A 65 3.05 1.54 19.58
CA LYS A 65 3.90 2.63 20.09
C LYS A 65 3.31 3.99 19.79
N LEU A 66 2.86 4.22 18.55
CA LEU A 66 2.23 5.47 18.11
C LEU A 66 0.91 5.75 18.86
N CYS A 67 0.05 4.75 18.99
CA CYS A 67 -1.32 4.88 19.47
C CYS A 67 -1.49 4.81 21.00
N ARG A 68 -0.40 4.58 21.76
CA ARG A 68 -0.45 4.58 23.24
C ARG A 68 -0.85 5.94 23.80
N ASN A 69 -0.37 7.02 23.19
CA ASN A 69 -0.73 8.38 23.57
C ASN A 69 -1.70 8.95 22.53
N LYS A 70 -3.00 8.67 22.71
CA LYS A 70 -4.09 9.21 21.88
C LYS A 70 -4.22 10.75 21.91
N SER A 71 -3.31 11.46 22.58
CA SER A 71 -3.33 12.93 22.69
C SER A 71 -2.99 13.64 21.39
N GLU A 72 -2.54 12.90 20.37
CA GLU A 72 -2.28 13.40 19.03
C GLU A 72 -3.32 12.78 18.09
N ASP A 73 -4.02 13.60 17.30
CA ASP A 73 -5.10 13.27 16.36
C ASP A 73 -4.63 12.36 15.20
N TRP A 74 -4.10 11.18 15.52
CA TRP A 74 -3.63 10.22 14.54
C TRP A 74 -4.82 9.38 14.07
N HIS A 75 -5.51 9.84 13.03
CA HIS A 75 -6.64 9.14 12.38
C HIS A 75 -6.36 7.65 12.06
N VAL A 76 -5.09 7.25 11.94
CA VAL A 76 -4.70 5.85 11.74
C VAL A 76 -5.02 4.95 12.93
N CYS A 77 -5.03 5.47 14.16
CA CYS A 77 -5.28 4.69 15.38
C CYS A 77 -6.75 4.30 15.55
N ASP A 78 -7.67 5.08 14.96
CA ASP A 78 -9.11 4.79 14.95
C ASP A 78 -9.59 4.20 13.61
N ASN A 79 -8.68 4.04 12.64
CA ASN A 79 -9.00 3.39 11.37
C ASN A 79 -9.10 1.87 11.56
N PRO A 80 -10.29 1.25 11.35
CA PRO A 80 -10.47 -0.18 11.50
C PRO A 80 -9.61 -1.04 10.55
N GLU A 81 -9.14 -0.50 9.41
CA GLU A 81 -8.20 -1.20 8.52
C GLU A 81 -6.78 -1.26 9.09
N ALA A 82 -6.39 -0.25 9.87
CA ALA A 82 -5.05 -0.14 10.45
C ALA A 82 -4.96 -0.68 11.88
N ALA A 83 -6.04 -0.61 12.66
CA ALA A 83 -6.06 -0.97 14.08
C ALA A 83 -7.14 -1.98 14.48
N GLY A 84 -8.03 -2.41 13.57
CA GLY A 84 -9.09 -3.37 13.87
C GLY A 84 -8.58 -4.78 14.22
N ASN A 85 -9.36 -5.52 15.01
CA ASN A 85 -9.01 -6.89 15.41
C ASN A 85 -9.52 -7.95 14.42
N ASP A 86 -10.58 -7.64 13.68
CA ASP A 86 -11.30 -8.53 12.77
C ASP A 86 -10.93 -8.26 11.30
N ARG A 87 -9.63 -8.20 11.01
CA ARG A 87 -9.13 -7.87 9.67
C ARG A 87 -8.72 -9.07 8.86
N VAL A 88 -8.84 -8.91 7.56
CA VAL A 88 -8.38 -9.83 6.54
C VAL A 88 -7.45 -9.13 5.58
N ILE A 89 -6.70 -9.91 4.82
CA ILE A 89 -6.06 -9.46 3.59
C ILE A 89 -6.63 -10.28 2.45
N THR A 90 -7.19 -9.60 1.46
CA THR A 90 -7.75 -10.21 0.26
C THR A 90 -6.83 -9.94 -0.92
N LYS A 91 -6.58 -10.98 -1.72
CA LYS A 91 -5.87 -10.91 -2.99
C LYS A 91 -6.87 -10.89 -4.14
N ALA A 92 -6.88 -9.81 -4.90
CA ALA A 92 -7.74 -9.60 -6.05
C ALA A 92 -6.94 -9.51 -7.35
N ILE A 93 -7.52 -10.01 -8.44
CA ILE A 93 -7.09 -9.71 -9.80
C ILE A 93 -8.03 -8.64 -10.34
N VAL A 94 -7.47 -7.50 -10.72
CA VAL A 94 -8.22 -6.34 -11.19
C VAL A 94 -7.81 -6.03 -12.61
N GLU A 95 -8.76 -6.06 -13.54
CA GLU A 95 -8.55 -5.56 -14.89
C GLU A 95 -8.65 -4.04 -14.84
N VAL A 96 -7.62 -3.34 -15.33
CA VAL A 96 -7.57 -1.87 -15.37
C VAL A 96 -7.19 -1.39 -16.76
N GLU A 97 -7.69 -0.23 -17.16
CA GLU A 97 -7.13 0.53 -18.28
C GLU A 97 -5.67 0.94 -17.97
N ASN A 98 -4.81 1.00 -18.98
CA ASN A 98 -3.42 1.44 -18.81
C ASN A 98 -3.29 2.97 -18.67
N LYS A 99 -4.18 3.58 -17.88
CA LYS A 99 -4.21 5.00 -17.57
C LYS A 99 -4.62 5.18 -16.10
N PHE A 100 -3.69 5.67 -15.31
CA PHE A 100 -3.91 5.98 -13.89
C PHE A 100 -4.04 7.48 -13.68
N ASP A 101 -4.74 7.84 -12.63
CA ASP A 101 -4.84 9.22 -12.16
C ASP A 101 -4.26 9.34 -10.73
N PRO A 102 -4.18 10.53 -10.11
CA PRO A 102 -3.82 10.63 -8.71
C PRO A 102 -4.73 9.76 -7.85
N TYR A 103 -4.12 9.18 -6.81
CA TYR A 103 -4.82 8.34 -5.85
C TYR A 103 -5.95 9.10 -5.14
N SER A 104 -7.09 8.42 -5.00
CA SER A 104 -8.15 8.84 -4.09
C SER A 104 -7.98 8.08 -2.77
N THR A 105 -8.08 8.80 -1.66
CA THR A 105 -8.01 8.16 -0.35
C THR A 105 -9.35 7.55 -0.04
N CYS A 106 -9.40 6.23 0.11
CA CYS A 106 -10.62 5.52 0.41
C CYS A 106 -10.62 5.00 1.84
N ASN A 107 -11.75 5.04 2.52
CA ASN A 107 -11.85 4.48 3.88
C ASN A 107 -13.31 4.23 4.24
N ILE A 108 -13.52 3.47 5.31
CA ILE A 108 -14.84 3.29 5.90
C ILE A 108 -15.29 4.63 6.51
N CYS A 109 -16.49 5.05 6.16
CA CYS A 109 -17.12 6.22 6.75
C CYS A 109 -17.35 6.00 8.25
N VAL A 110 -16.71 6.84 9.07
CA VAL A 110 -16.88 6.85 10.53
C VAL A 110 -17.54 8.16 10.94
N ASN A 111 -18.55 8.10 11.82
CA ASN A 111 -19.29 9.26 12.32
C ASN A 111 -19.93 10.15 11.23
N GLY A 112 -20.26 9.57 10.07
CA GLY A 112 -20.94 10.24 8.97
C GLY A 112 -20.07 11.20 8.16
N SER A 113 -18.74 11.15 8.35
CA SER A 113 -17.77 12.00 7.65
C SER A 113 -16.68 11.17 7.00
N ALA A 114 -16.33 11.50 5.76
CA ALA A 114 -15.31 10.76 5.03
C ALA A 114 -13.92 11.04 5.67
N PRO A 115 -13.18 10.01 6.16
CA PRO A 115 -12.03 10.22 7.05
C PRO A 115 -10.88 11.06 6.49
N SER A 116 -10.80 11.20 5.17
CA SER A 116 -9.71 11.89 4.48
C SER A 116 -10.17 13.14 3.73
N SER A 117 -11.39 13.61 4.00
CA SER A 117 -11.93 14.84 3.40
C SER A 117 -11.68 16.08 4.28
N ASN A 118 -11.27 17.18 3.64
CA ASN A 118 -11.21 18.50 4.26
C ASN A 118 -11.78 19.56 3.30
N PRO A 119 -12.94 20.18 3.59
CA PRO A 119 -13.78 19.94 4.77
C PRO A 119 -14.39 18.52 4.76
N PRO A 120 -14.81 18.00 5.93
CA PRO A 120 -15.46 16.70 6.02
C PRO A 120 -16.67 16.58 5.09
N ALA A 121 -16.61 15.66 4.14
CA ALA A 121 -17.70 15.33 3.24
C ALA A 121 -18.64 14.31 3.93
N PRO A 122 -19.96 14.51 3.88
CA PRO A 122 -20.90 13.58 4.46
C PRO A 122 -20.87 12.23 3.73
N CYS A 123 -21.00 11.14 4.48
CA CYS A 123 -21.06 9.77 3.94
C CYS A 123 -21.95 8.88 4.80
N THR A 124 -22.33 7.72 4.27
CA THR A 124 -23.10 6.70 4.98
C THR A 124 -22.18 5.95 5.95
N ILE A 125 -22.50 5.98 7.26
CA ILE A 125 -21.71 5.28 8.28
C ILE A 125 -21.58 3.80 7.93
N GLY A 126 -20.34 3.29 8.00
CA GLY A 126 -20.04 1.89 7.72
C GLY A 126 -19.86 1.56 6.24
N GLU A 127 -20.07 2.49 5.32
CA GLU A 127 -19.78 2.28 3.89
C GLU A 127 -18.40 2.80 3.52
N TYR A 128 -17.82 2.20 2.48
CA TYR A 128 -16.59 2.67 1.87
C TYR A 128 -16.82 3.89 0.99
N VAL A 129 -16.03 4.94 1.24
CA VAL A 129 -16.04 6.19 0.48
C VAL A 129 -14.63 6.57 0.06
N CYS A 130 -14.47 7.05 -1.18
CA CYS A 130 -13.22 7.63 -1.66
C CYS A 130 -13.32 9.14 -1.73
N THR A 131 -12.23 9.81 -1.36
CA THR A 131 -12.12 11.27 -1.44
C THR A 131 -10.91 11.65 -2.27
N CYS A 132 -11.15 12.42 -3.32
CA CYS A 132 -10.10 13.06 -4.12
C CYS A 132 -9.50 14.25 -3.36
N TYR A 133 -8.31 14.08 -2.77
CA TYR A 133 -7.63 15.12 -2.01
C TYR A 133 -6.11 15.07 -2.20
N VAL A 134 -5.46 16.25 -2.16
CA VAL A 134 -4.01 16.38 -2.03
C VAL A 134 -3.68 16.96 -0.66
N LYS A 135 -2.90 16.23 0.13
CA LYS A 135 -2.41 16.70 1.43
C LYS A 135 -1.54 17.95 1.27
N GLY A 136 -1.98 19.07 1.84
CA GLY A 136 -1.14 20.25 2.09
C GLY A 136 -1.13 21.35 1.02
N THR A 137 -2.02 21.34 0.02
CA THR A 137 -2.16 22.46 -0.92
C THR A 137 -3.63 22.77 -1.23
N ASP A 138 -3.99 24.06 -1.29
CA ASP A 138 -5.25 24.57 -1.89
C ASP A 138 -5.43 24.19 -3.38
N LEU A 139 -4.43 23.54 -3.98
CA LEU A 139 -4.50 22.99 -5.31
C LEU A 139 -5.13 21.60 -5.25
N ARG A 140 -6.44 21.58 -5.50
CA ARG A 140 -7.18 20.38 -5.89
C ARG A 140 -6.46 19.74 -7.07
N LYS A 141 -5.61 18.75 -6.85
CA LYS A 141 -5.41 17.73 -7.87
C LYS A 141 -6.66 16.87 -7.79
N ILE A 142 -7.69 17.33 -8.50
CA ILE A 142 -8.96 16.61 -8.63
C ILE A 142 -8.58 15.31 -9.32
N CYS A 143 -8.52 14.20 -8.58
CA CYS A 143 -8.52 12.93 -9.25
C CYS A 143 -9.83 12.78 -10.00
N ASN A 144 -9.74 12.18 -11.18
CA ASN A 144 -10.85 11.76 -11.98
C ASN A 144 -11.34 10.43 -11.40
N GLU A 145 -12.44 10.50 -10.67
CA GLU A 145 -13.10 9.35 -10.07
C GLU A 145 -13.57 8.32 -11.11
N THR A 146 -13.51 8.58 -12.41
CA THR A 146 -13.77 7.55 -13.43
C THR A 146 -12.53 6.73 -13.79
N LEU A 147 -11.35 7.05 -13.27
CA LEU A 147 -10.08 6.35 -13.51
C LEU A 147 -9.57 5.68 -12.23
N VAL A 148 -8.73 4.65 -12.38
CA VAL A 148 -8.02 4.07 -11.24
C VAL A 148 -6.97 5.06 -10.76
N GLY A 149 -7.08 5.48 -9.51
CA GLY A 149 -6.05 6.29 -8.86
C GLY A 149 -4.83 5.44 -8.52
N ARG A 150 -3.64 6.04 -8.57
CA ARG A 150 -2.37 5.40 -8.20
C ARG A 150 -1.45 6.37 -7.48
N GLU A 151 -0.79 5.89 -6.44
CA GLU A 151 0.20 6.63 -5.65
C GLU A 151 1.43 5.76 -5.41
N ASP A 152 2.62 6.37 -5.52
CA ASP A 152 3.89 5.74 -5.14
C ASP A 152 4.04 5.85 -3.62
N VAL A 153 4.16 4.69 -2.96
CA VAL A 153 4.28 4.60 -1.49
C VAL A 153 5.46 5.42 -0.97
N ASN A 154 6.59 5.41 -1.68
CA ASN A 154 7.77 6.15 -1.28
C ASN A 154 7.56 7.67 -1.43
N SER A 155 6.83 8.09 -2.46
CA SER A 155 6.50 9.52 -2.64
C SER A 155 5.63 10.08 -1.52
N SER A 156 4.86 9.25 -0.81
CA SER A 156 3.92 9.72 0.21
C SER A 156 4.39 9.44 1.64
N HIS A 157 5.22 8.41 1.82
CA HIS A 157 5.69 7.96 3.13
C HIS A 157 7.20 8.01 3.32
N GLY A 158 8.00 8.21 2.28
CA GLY A 158 9.46 8.26 2.33
C GLY A 158 10.04 9.56 2.91
N HIS A 159 9.23 10.45 3.45
CA HIS A 159 9.71 11.72 4.01
C HIS A 159 10.04 11.59 5.50
N ILE A 160 11.32 11.78 5.84
CA ILE A 160 11.76 11.86 7.23
C ILE A 160 11.68 13.31 7.70
N ILE A 161 10.93 13.56 8.78
CA ILE A 161 10.81 14.89 9.37
C ILE A 161 11.60 14.91 10.69
N PRO A 162 12.70 15.68 10.80
CA PRO A 162 13.47 15.78 12.04
C PRO A 162 12.59 16.19 13.23
N GLY A 163 12.77 15.53 14.38
CA GLY A 163 12.02 15.81 15.61
C GLY A 163 10.70 15.07 15.76
N PHE A 164 10.26 14.31 14.76
CA PHE A 164 9.08 13.44 14.88
C PHE A 164 9.41 12.13 15.62
N PRO A 165 8.40 11.45 16.19
CA PRO A 165 8.57 10.13 16.81
C PRO A 165 9.27 9.13 15.88
N SER A 166 10.03 8.19 16.46
CA SER A 166 10.80 7.16 15.72
C SER A 166 9.97 6.38 14.69
N PHE A 167 8.66 6.23 14.96
CA PHE A 167 7.68 5.66 14.04
C PHE A 167 7.77 6.24 12.62
N PHE A 168 7.88 7.57 12.48
CA PHE A 168 7.90 8.21 11.16
C PHE A 168 9.20 7.94 10.40
N THR A 169 10.33 7.85 11.11
CA THR A 169 11.60 7.43 10.52
C THR A 169 11.55 5.98 10.05
N TRP A 170 11.00 5.08 10.87
CA TRP A 170 10.80 3.68 10.50
C TRP A 170 9.88 3.54 9.27
N GLN A 171 8.78 4.29 9.26
CA GLN A 171 7.85 4.33 8.13
C GLN A 171 8.56 4.77 6.85
N ALA A 172 9.32 5.87 6.89
CA ALA A 172 10.03 6.37 5.72
C ALA A 172 11.06 5.37 5.20
N ASN A 173 11.84 4.77 6.11
CA ASN A 173 12.85 3.78 5.74
C ASN A 173 12.25 2.48 5.18
N LEU A 174 11.09 2.05 5.69
CA LEU A 174 10.31 0.96 5.08
C LEU A 174 9.81 1.33 3.68
N ALA A 175 9.29 2.55 3.50
CA ALA A 175 8.78 3.01 2.22
C ALA A 175 9.89 3.05 1.15
N TYR A 176 11.08 3.54 1.50
CA TYR A 176 12.26 3.49 0.61
C TYR A 176 12.69 2.05 0.28
N ARG A 177 12.58 1.13 1.23
CA ARG A 177 13.08 -0.24 1.08
C ARG A 177 12.12 -1.14 0.29
N LEU A 178 10.82 -1.00 0.51
CA LEU A 178 9.78 -1.80 -0.16
C LEU A 178 9.32 -1.17 -1.47
N GLY A 179 9.18 0.15 -1.51
CA GLY A 179 8.52 0.86 -2.60
C GLY A 179 7.07 0.39 -2.76
N GLY A 180 6.66 0.22 -4.01
CA GLY A 180 5.32 -0.23 -4.37
C GLY A 180 4.34 0.90 -4.64
N PHE A 181 3.14 0.50 -5.02
CA PHE A 181 2.07 1.41 -5.38
C PHE A 181 0.79 1.09 -4.62
N TRP A 182 0.12 2.15 -4.19
CA TRP A 182 -1.28 2.10 -3.79
C TRP A 182 -2.17 2.47 -4.96
N TYR A 183 -3.37 1.88 -4.97
CA TYR A 183 -4.38 2.02 -6.00
C TYR A 183 -5.73 2.30 -5.36
N SER A 184 -6.56 3.08 -6.03
CA SER A 184 -7.91 3.36 -5.56
C SER A 184 -8.92 3.10 -6.66
N THR A 185 -9.88 2.20 -6.41
CA THR A 185 -10.92 1.77 -7.34
C THR A 185 -12.27 2.35 -6.93
N THR A 186 -12.54 3.57 -7.37
CA THR A 186 -13.81 4.28 -7.14
C THR A 186 -14.97 3.59 -7.86
N SER A 187 -16.16 3.68 -7.28
CA SER A 187 -17.39 3.14 -7.88
C SER A 187 -17.72 3.81 -9.21
N ALA A 188 -17.37 5.09 -9.40
CA ALA A 188 -17.56 5.81 -10.65
C ALA A 188 -16.67 5.30 -11.80
N GLY A 189 -15.56 4.63 -11.50
CA GLY A 189 -14.69 3.98 -12.49
C GLY A 189 -15.06 2.52 -12.80
N LYS A 190 -15.94 1.91 -12.00
CA LYS A 190 -16.32 0.51 -12.16
C LYS A 190 -16.96 0.26 -13.53
N ASP A 191 -16.55 -0.82 -14.18
CA ASP A 191 -16.94 -1.23 -15.54
C ASP A 191 -16.62 -0.20 -16.63
N ARG A 192 -15.88 0.86 -16.29
CA ARG A 192 -15.35 1.87 -17.21
C ARG A 192 -13.84 1.72 -17.32
N SER A 193 -13.11 2.12 -16.28
CA SER A 193 -11.64 2.05 -16.24
C SER A 193 -11.11 0.85 -15.48
N TRP A 194 -11.95 0.16 -14.71
CA TRP A 194 -11.58 -1.05 -14.01
C TRP A 194 -12.75 -2.00 -13.80
N ARG A 195 -12.45 -3.29 -13.64
CA ARG A 195 -13.39 -4.28 -13.12
C ARG A 195 -12.66 -5.33 -12.29
N LEU A 196 -13.35 -5.86 -11.28
CA LEU A 196 -12.88 -7.01 -10.53
C LEU A 196 -12.95 -8.25 -11.43
N ALA A 197 -11.79 -8.86 -11.71
CA ALA A 197 -11.74 -10.09 -12.48
C ALA A 197 -11.90 -11.31 -11.58
N GLU A 198 -11.27 -11.30 -10.40
CA GLU A 198 -11.30 -12.43 -9.45
C GLU A 198 -10.91 -11.96 -8.04
N GLU A 199 -11.61 -12.43 -7.00
CA GLU A 199 -11.06 -12.46 -5.63
C GLU A 199 -10.52 -13.85 -5.35
N SER A 200 -9.19 -13.98 -5.42
CA SER A 200 -8.53 -15.29 -5.53
C SER A 200 -8.26 -15.95 -4.18
N ARG A 201 -8.03 -15.16 -3.12
CA ARG A 201 -7.74 -15.68 -1.77
C ARG A 201 -7.90 -14.62 -0.71
N ARG A 202 -8.37 -15.03 0.46
CA ARG A 202 -8.52 -14.17 1.65
C ARG A 202 -7.91 -14.87 2.86
N VAL A 203 -7.10 -14.16 3.64
CA VAL A 203 -6.44 -14.71 4.84
C VAL A 203 -6.61 -13.78 6.04
N ASN A 204 -6.54 -14.34 7.26
CA ASN A 204 -6.63 -13.56 8.48
C ASN A 204 -5.38 -12.69 8.69
N ALA A 205 -5.57 -11.41 9.03
CA ALA A 205 -4.46 -10.50 9.31
C ALA A 205 -3.66 -10.87 10.56
N SER A 206 -4.27 -11.49 11.57
CA SER A 206 -3.56 -11.99 12.76
C SER A 206 -2.62 -13.13 12.39
N CYS A 207 -3.06 -14.07 11.55
CA CYS A 207 -2.21 -15.18 11.08
C CYS A 207 -1.01 -14.65 10.28
N LEU A 208 -1.25 -13.70 9.37
CA LEU A 208 -0.18 -13.04 8.62
C LEU A 208 0.80 -12.34 9.57
N GLY A 209 0.28 -11.58 10.54
CA GLY A 209 1.08 -10.90 11.56
C GLY A 209 1.94 -11.88 12.39
N ASP A 210 1.38 -13.00 12.82
CA ASP A 210 2.09 -14.02 13.60
C ASP A 210 3.23 -14.67 12.80
N LEU A 211 3.01 -14.96 11.51
CA LEU A 211 4.04 -15.49 10.62
C LEU A 211 5.19 -14.49 10.41
N ILE A 212 4.86 -13.22 10.18
CA ILE A 212 5.85 -12.14 10.07
C ILE A 212 6.65 -12.02 11.37
N MET A 213 5.97 -11.92 12.52
CA MET A 213 6.62 -11.78 13.82
C MET A 213 7.47 -12.99 14.20
N LYS A 214 7.10 -14.21 13.76
CA LYS A 214 7.93 -15.40 13.93
C LYS A 214 9.24 -15.29 13.16
N LYS A 215 9.20 -14.86 11.89
CA LYS A 215 10.39 -14.70 11.05
C LYS A 215 11.29 -13.56 11.51
N ILE A 216 10.70 -12.43 11.88
CA ILE A 216 11.41 -11.28 12.49
C ILE A 216 12.18 -11.73 13.74
N ARG A 217 11.53 -12.46 14.65
CA ARG A 217 12.19 -12.95 15.88
C ARG A 217 13.32 -13.93 15.61
N ASN A 218 13.15 -14.79 14.61
CA ASN A 218 14.21 -15.73 14.20
C ASN A 218 15.42 -15.01 13.56
N ARG A 219 15.21 -13.82 12.99
CA ARG A 219 16.29 -13.04 12.35
C ARG A 219 17.20 -12.34 13.36
N LEU A 220 16.65 -11.92 14.49
CA LEU A 220 17.37 -11.17 15.54
C LEU A 220 17.03 -11.68 16.95
N PRO A 221 17.23 -12.98 17.25
CA PRO A 221 16.74 -13.60 18.48
C PRO A 221 17.32 -12.96 19.74
N GLU A 222 18.59 -12.52 19.69
CA GLU A 222 19.29 -11.91 20.83
C GLU A 222 18.61 -10.61 21.29
N CYS A 223 18.13 -9.77 20.37
CA CYS A 223 17.43 -8.53 20.72
C CYS A 223 16.12 -8.84 21.48
N PHE A 224 15.31 -9.76 20.94
CA PHE A 224 14.04 -10.12 21.57
C PHE A 224 14.23 -10.83 22.92
N MET A 225 15.23 -11.71 23.05
CA MET A 225 15.56 -12.35 24.34
C MET A 225 16.05 -11.35 25.38
N GLY A 226 16.64 -10.24 24.96
CA GLY A 226 17.04 -9.13 25.83
C GLY A 226 15.86 -8.29 26.35
N CYS A 227 14.67 -8.40 25.75
CA CYS A 227 13.50 -7.64 26.20
C CYS A 227 12.93 -8.17 27.52
N PRO A 228 12.41 -7.30 28.42
CA PRO A 228 11.75 -7.75 29.66
C PRO A 228 10.54 -8.67 29.43
N GLN A 229 9.87 -8.51 28.28
CA GLN A 229 8.74 -9.33 27.86
C GLN A 229 8.92 -9.75 26.39
N PRO A 230 9.73 -10.79 26.10
CA PRO A 230 10.12 -11.17 24.73
C PRO A 230 8.95 -11.51 23.79
N MET A 231 7.80 -11.87 24.36
CA MET A 231 6.59 -12.24 23.62
C MET A 231 5.58 -11.10 23.51
N ASN A 232 5.78 -9.98 24.21
CA ASN A 232 4.88 -8.83 24.14
C ASN A 232 5.22 -7.95 22.93
N THR A 233 4.52 -8.19 21.82
CA THR A 233 4.67 -7.48 20.54
C THR A 233 4.29 -5.99 20.60
N THR A 234 3.67 -5.54 21.69
CA THR A 234 3.27 -4.14 21.89
C THR A 234 4.27 -3.33 22.73
N SER A 235 5.28 -3.99 23.31
CA SER A 235 6.31 -3.32 24.11
C SER A 235 7.27 -2.51 23.24
N ASP A 236 7.81 -1.41 23.78
CA ASP A 236 8.81 -0.59 23.09
C ASP A 236 10.00 -1.42 22.60
N CYS A 237 10.52 -2.30 23.46
CA CYS A 237 11.64 -3.17 23.14
C CYS A 237 11.32 -4.12 21.97
N SER A 238 10.16 -4.79 21.99
CA SER A 238 9.77 -5.69 20.89
C SER A 238 9.60 -4.93 19.57
N ILE A 239 9.04 -3.72 19.61
CA ILE A 239 8.82 -2.90 18.41
C ILE A 239 10.16 -2.46 17.83
N GLU A 240 11.08 -1.99 18.67
CA GLU A 240 12.43 -1.58 18.28
C GLU A 240 13.21 -2.76 17.67
N CYS A 241 13.23 -3.92 18.33
CA CYS A 241 13.84 -5.13 17.77
C CYS A 241 13.23 -5.56 16.43
N SER A 242 11.93 -5.33 16.24
CA SER A 242 11.25 -5.67 14.98
C SER A 242 11.72 -4.77 13.83
N PHE A 243 11.81 -3.46 14.06
CA PHE A 243 12.31 -2.55 13.05
C PHE A 243 13.82 -2.73 12.83
N GLU A 244 14.60 -3.09 13.85
CA GLU A 244 15.99 -3.46 13.67
C GLU A 244 16.14 -4.70 12.76
N ALA A 245 15.34 -5.74 12.97
CA ALA A 245 15.36 -6.91 12.09
C ALA A 245 14.91 -6.58 10.66
N LEU A 246 13.90 -5.73 10.49
CA LEU A 246 13.36 -5.35 9.18
C LEU A 246 14.34 -4.44 8.42
N ILE A 247 14.66 -3.28 8.98
CA ILE A 247 15.36 -2.20 8.28
C ILE A 247 16.79 -1.96 8.80
N GLY A 248 17.26 -2.76 9.76
CA GLY A 248 18.64 -2.79 10.27
C GLY A 248 18.86 -1.92 11.52
N SER A 249 20.06 -2.01 12.11
CA SER A 249 20.43 -1.34 13.38
C SER A 249 20.30 0.19 13.35
N LYS A 250 20.34 0.79 12.16
CA LYS A 250 20.13 2.23 11.94
C LYS A 250 18.74 2.58 11.41
N GLY A 251 17.79 1.65 11.51
CA GLY A 251 16.43 1.81 10.99
C GLY A 251 15.69 3.02 11.56
N GLY A 252 16.00 3.42 12.79
CA GLY A 252 15.44 4.61 13.45
C GLY A 252 16.20 5.92 13.22
N GLU A 253 17.31 5.90 12.47
CA GLU A 253 18.11 7.09 12.19
C GLU A 253 17.60 7.86 10.96
N ILE A 254 17.81 9.17 10.95
CA ILE A 254 17.52 10.07 9.83
C ILE A 254 18.57 9.84 8.74
N VAL A 255 18.47 8.73 8.01
CA VAL A 255 19.35 8.38 6.90
C VAL A 255 18.50 7.98 5.70
N PRO A 256 18.66 8.63 4.53
CA PRO A 256 17.96 8.22 3.32
C PRO A 256 18.74 7.08 2.63
N ALA A 257 19.00 5.97 3.31
CA ALA A 257 19.66 4.79 2.71
C ALA A 257 19.63 3.58 3.66
N PRO A 258 19.53 2.35 3.13
CA PRO A 258 19.26 1.16 3.92
C PRO A 258 20.45 0.85 4.83
N ALA A 259 20.21 0.71 6.13
CA ALA A 259 21.12 -0.06 6.97
C ALA A 259 21.21 -1.47 6.34
N SER A 260 22.39 -1.86 5.90
CA SER A 260 22.63 -3.03 5.05
C SER A 260 22.46 -4.37 5.79
N ASP A 261 22.17 -4.32 7.09
CA ASP A 261 22.08 -5.46 8.00
C ASP A 261 20.64 -5.94 8.26
N GLY A 262 19.62 -5.20 7.83
CA GLY A 262 18.21 -5.63 7.84
C GLY A 262 17.82 -6.53 6.66
N LEU A 263 16.56 -7.00 6.62
CA LEU A 263 16.01 -7.76 5.49
C LEU A 263 15.96 -6.93 4.20
N SER A 264 16.21 -7.53 3.05
CA SER A 264 15.93 -6.90 1.75
C SER A 264 14.43 -6.75 1.49
N GLY A 265 14.04 -5.84 0.59
CA GLY A 265 12.64 -5.69 0.18
C GLY A 265 12.05 -7.01 -0.39
N THR A 266 12.85 -7.78 -1.11
CA THR A 266 12.44 -9.10 -1.64
C THR A 266 12.19 -10.11 -0.53
N GLU A 267 13.04 -10.17 0.50
CA GLU A 267 12.82 -11.06 1.65
C GLU A 267 11.56 -10.67 2.42
N MET A 268 11.33 -9.37 2.61
CA MET A 268 10.12 -8.85 3.25
C MET A 268 8.85 -9.24 2.48
N VAL A 269 8.85 -9.02 1.16
CA VAL A 269 7.73 -9.39 0.28
C VAL A 269 7.50 -10.90 0.27
N GLY A 270 8.58 -11.70 0.19
CA GLY A 270 8.50 -13.16 0.22
C GLY A 270 7.88 -13.67 1.51
N MET A 271 8.32 -13.13 2.65
CA MET A 271 7.74 -13.42 3.97
C MET A 271 6.25 -13.05 4.03
N TRP A 272 5.86 -11.91 3.45
CA TRP A 272 4.46 -11.48 3.43
C TRP A 272 3.57 -12.39 2.57
N LEU A 273 4.06 -12.78 1.39
CA LEU A 273 3.35 -13.68 0.46
C LEU A 273 3.19 -15.10 1.00
N GLU A 274 4.07 -15.55 1.90
CA GLU A 274 3.98 -16.87 2.53
C GLU A 274 2.69 -17.04 3.34
N ALA A 275 2.10 -15.95 3.85
CA ALA A 275 0.79 -16.01 4.50
C ALA A 275 -0.32 -16.50 3.55
N PHE A 276 -0.22 -16.20 2.25
CA PHE A 276 -1.13 -16.73 1.22
C PHE A 276 -0.81 -18.17 0.83
N GLN A 277 0.05 -18.87 1.57
CA GLN A 277 0.29 -20.31 1.44
C GLN A 277 -0.09 -20.99 2.75
N GLU A 278 0.44 -20.48 3.87
CA GLU A 278 0.36 -21.06 5.21
C GLU A 278 -0.92 -20.73 5.98
N CYS A 279 -1.48 -19.52 5.80
CA CYS A 279 -2.69 -19.15 6.54
C CYS A 279 -3.93 -19.82 5.95
N PRO A 280 -4.85 -20.30 6.80
CA PRO A 280 -6.15 -20.79 6.35
C PRO A 280 -6.86 -19.76 5.48
N SER A 281 -7.44 -20.22 4.37
CA SER A 281 -8.29 -19.37 3.54
C SER A 281 -9.59 -19.10 4.28
N ILE A 282 -10.01 -17.84 4.29
CA ILE A 282 -11.33 -17.42 4.75
C ILE A 282 -12.26 -17.42 3.53
N PRO A 283 -13.46 -18.01 3.63
CA PRO A 283 -14.46 -17.89 2.58
C PRO A 283 -14.80 -16.43 2.29
N PHE A 284 -15.13 -16.14 1.03
CA PHE A 284 -15.96 -14.98 0.73
C PHE A 284 -17.37 -15.44 1.09
N ASP A 285 -17.91 -14.95 2.21
CA ASP A 285 -19.32 -15.20 2.48
C ASP A 285 -20.11 -14.59 1.32
N ASP A 286 -20.88 -15.42 0.61
CA ASP A 286 -21.93 -14.91 -0.25
C ASP A 286 -22.84 -14.09 0.68
N ASP A 287 -23.03 -12.80 0.37
CA ASP A 287 -23.83 -11.84 1.14
C ASP A 287 -25.09 -12.53 1.75
N PRO A 288 -25.37 -12.38 3.06
CA PRO A 288 -26.61 -12.90 3.66
C PRO A 288 -27.88 -12.28 3.06
#